data_AF-A0A445H8Z0-F1
#
_entry.id   AF-A0A445H8Z0-F1
#
_cell.length_a   1.000
_cell.length_b   1.000
_cell.length_c   1.000
_cell.angle_alpha   90.00
_cell.angle_beta   90.00
_cell.angle_gamma   90.00
#
_symmetry.space_group_name_H-M   'P 1'
#
loop_
_entity.id
_entity.type
_entity.pdbx_description
1 polymer ?
#
loop_
_entity_poly.entity_id
_entity_poly.type
_entity_poly.pdbx_seq_one_letter_code
_entity_poly.pdbx_strand_id
1 'polypeptide(L)'
;MFTNDQRQQERTGRYGTSRVEFLQKLVTQFQNTSEDETREKILANLANFAYDPYNYNFLRQLNVLELFVDCLTEPNEKLVEFGIGGICNSCVDPANSAIVTTFGGIPLIIQCLSSPVRNTVSIRAFLLVDIVSL
;
A
#
# COMPACT_ATOMS: atom_id res chain seq x y z
N MET A 1 1.49 -4.45 17.02
CA MET A 1 0.56 -3.76 17.94
C MET A 1 -0.01 -2.56 17.21
N PHE A 2 -1.34 -2.45 17.09
CA PHE A 2 -1.97 -1.39 16.27
C PHE A 2 -1.94 -0.02 16.95
N THR A 3 -2.06 1.01 16.13
CA THR A 3 -2.12 2.42 16.49
C THR A 3 -3.52 2.78 16.98
N ASN A 4 -3.59 3.77 17.88
CA ASN A 4 -4.84 4.43 18.28
C ASN A 4 -4.58 5.93 18.45
N ASP A 5 -5.66 6.70 18.64
CA ASP A 5 -5.59 8.16 18.74
C ASP A 5 -4.67 8.65 19.86
N GLN A 6 -4.70 7.97 21.01
CA GLN A 6 -3.85 8.31 22.16
C GLN A 6 -2.36 8.19 21.81
N ARG A 7 -1.96 7.09 21.13
CA ARG A 7 -0.58 6.89 20.67
C ARG A 7 -0.16 7.86 19.58
N GLN A 8 -1.11 8.28 18.74
CA GLN A 8 -0.82 9.34 17.79
C GLN A 8 -0.57 10.65 18.51
N GLN A 9 -1.43 11.06 19.43
CA GLN A 9 -1.22 12.27 20.22
C GLN A 9 0.12 12.26 20.98
N GLU A 10 0.49 11.11 21.57
CA GLU A 10 1.80 10.92 22.23
C GLU A 10 3.00 11.07 21.28
N ARG A 11 2.89 10.56 20.05
CA ARG A 11 3.97 10.61 19.04
C ARG A 11 4.06 11.94 18.30
N THR A 12 2.92 12.57 18.04
CA THR A 12 2.83 13.85 17.35
C THR A 12 3.26 14.98 18.28
N GLY A 13 2.99 14.91 19.59
CA GLY A 13 3.33 15.98 20.51
C GLY A 13 2.63 17.32 20.15
N ARG A 14 3.03 18.43 20.77
CA ARG A 14 2.36 19.74 20.60
C ARG A 14 2.54 20.40 19.23
N TYR A 15 3.51 19.96 18.42
CA TYR A 15 3.87 20.57 17.13
C TYR A 15 4.11 19.55 16.00
N GLY A 16 3.73 18.28 16.19
CA GLY A 16 3.96 17.26 15.18
C GLY A 16 3.01 17.40 14.00
N THR A 17 3.50 16.98 12.83
CA THR A 17 2.71 16.84 11.61
C THR A 17 1.59 15.81 11.85
N SER A 18 0.37 16.12 11.40
CA SER A 18 -0.74 15.17 11.52
C SER A 18 -0.46 13.91 10.70
N ARG A 19 -1.09 12.79 11.06
CA ARG A 19 -0.91 11.52 10.33
C ARG A 19 -1.25 11.68 8.84
N VAL A 20 -2.31 12.43 8.53
CA VAL A 20 -2.75 12.71 7.16
C VAL A 20 -1.72 13.53 6.41
N GLU A 21 -1.25 14.63 7.00
CA GLU A 21 -0.23 15.48 6.38
C GLU A 21 1.08 14.72 6.12
N PHE A 22 1.46 13.81 7.02
CA PHE A 22 2.65 12.98 6.84
C PHE A 22 2.50 12.02 5.67
N LEU A 23 1.37 11.30 5.60
CA LEU A 23 1.08 10.40 4.48
C LEU A 23 0.97 11.17 3.15
N GLN A 24 0.36 12.36 3.17
CA GLN A 24 0.26 13.20 1.98
C GLN A 24 1.63 13.67 1.51
N LYS A 25 2.54 14.05 2.42
CA LYS A 25 3.93 14.37 2.07
C LYS A 25 4.63 13.20 1.39
N LEU A 26 4.41 11.96 1.86
CA LEU A 26 4.98 10.76 1.22
C LEU A 26 4.43 10.57 -0.20
N VAL A 27 3.12 10.67 -0.40
CA VAL A 27 2.50 10.56 -1.74
C VAL A 27 3.04 11.63 -2.68
N THR A 28 3.09 12.89 -2.23
CA THR A 28 3.64 14.00 -3.01
C THR A 28 5.12 13.79 -3.34
N GLN A 29 5.92 13.26 -2.40
CA GLN A 29 7.32 12.95 -2.68
C GLN A 29 7.48 11.83 -3.71
N PHE A 30 6.65 10.79 -3.62
CA PHE A 30 6.66 9.69 -4.58
C PHE A 30 6.38 10.18 -6.01
N GLN A 31 5.42 11.10 -6.16
CA GLN A 31 5.04 11.65 -7.46
C GLN A 31 6.07 12.63 -8.04
N ASN A 32 6.83 13.33 -7.19
CA ASN A 32 7.79 14.35 -7.63
C ASN A 32 9.21 13.81 -7.83
N THR A 33 9.53 12.63 -7.33
CA THR A 33 10.87 12.03 -7.48
C THR A 33 10.93 11.11 -8.68
N SER A 34 12.01 11.22 -9.45
CA SER A 34 12.34 10.30 -10.55
C SER A 34 13.37 9.25 -10.15
N GLU A 35 13.82 9.25 -8.89
CA GLU A 35 14.82 8.32 -8.38
C GLU A 35 14.14 7.07 -7.82
N ASP A 36 14.38 5.94 -8.48
CA ASP A 36 13.81 4.64 -8.12
C ASP A 36 14.06 4.24 -6.66
N GLU A 37 15.27 4.44 -6.14
CA GLU A 37 15.59 4.09 -4.74
C GLU A 37 14.73 4.89 -3.74
N THR A 38 14.46 6.15 -4.04
CA THR A 38 13.61 7.01 -3.22
C THR A 38 12.14 6.59 -3.34
N ARG A 39 11.67 6.27 -4.56
CA ARG A 39 10.31 5.74 -4.79
C ARG A 39 10.09 4.42 -4.02
N GLU A 40 11.05 3.51 -4.09
CA GLU A 40 11.05 2.23 -3.37
C GLU A 40 10.88 2.44 -1.85
N LYS A 41 11.71 3.31 -1.25
CA LYS A 41 11.65 3.61 0.18
C LYS A 41 10.31 4.22 0.59
N ILE A 42 9.76 5.12 -0.22
CA ILE A 42 8.47 5.75 0.06
C ILE A 42 7.34 4.73 -0.04
N LEU A 43 7.33 3.90 -1.09
CA LEU A 43 6.30 2.90 -1.30
C LEU A 43 6.33 1.83 -0.20
N ALA A 44 7.52 1.38 0.20
CA ALA A 44 7.69 0.47 1.35
C ALA A 44 7.14 1.08 2.64
N ASN A 45 7.38 2.37 2.88
CA ASN A 45 6.80 3.07 4.03
C ASN A 45 5.27 3.08 3.97
N LEU A 46 4.68 3.44 2.83
CA LEU A 46 3.23 3.41 2.64
C LEU A 46 2.65 2.01 2.86
N ALA A 47 3.30 0.96 2.35
CA ALA A 47 2.89 -0.44 2.56
C ALA A 47 2.95 -0.84 4.05
N ASN A 48 3.94 -0.35 4.81
CA ASN A 48 4.01 -0.54 6.26
C ASN A 48 2.87 0.19 7.00
N PHE A 49 2.47 1.39 6.56
CA PHE A 49 1.29 2.07 7.11
C PHE A 49 -0.01 1.33 6.79
N ALA A 50 -0.10 0.69 5.63
CA ALA A 50 -1.22 -0.15 5.23
C ALA A 50 -1.36 -1.43 6.08
N TYR A 51 -0.40 -1.76 6.95
CA TYR A 51 -0.55 -2.88 7.89
C TYR A 51 -1.53 -2.57 9.03
N ASP A 52 -1.75 -1.30 9.33
CA ASP A 52 -2.54 -0.87 10.49
C ASP A 52 -3.90 -0.30 10.05
N PRO A 53 -5.04 -0.91 10.46
CA PRO A 53 -6.38 -0.46 10.06
C PRO A 53 -6.69 0.99 10.42
N TYR A 54 -6.03 1.54 11.45
CA TYR A 54 -6.13 2.96 11.80
C TYR A 54 -5.84 3.88 10.61
N ASN A 55 -4.93 3.48 9.71
CA ASN A 55 -4.54 4.30 8.58
C ASN A 55 -5.46 4.16 7.36
N TYR A 56 -6.38 3.19 7.31
CA TYR A 56 -7.15 2.88 6.08
C TYR A 56 -7.97 4.06 5.58
N ASN A 57 -8.61 4.80 6.48
CA ASN A 57 -9.36 6.00 6.10
C ASN A 57 -8.45 7.03 5.43
N PHE A 58 -7.24 7.24 5.95
CA PHE A 58 -6.28 8.19 5.38
C PHE A 58 -5.71 7.71 4.05
N LEU A 59 -5.41 6.40 3.93
CA LEU A 59 -4.90 5.81 2.70
C LEU A 59 -5.93 5.90 1.57
N ARG A 60 -7.22 5.69 1.87
CA ARG A 60 -8.32 5.89 0.91
C ARG A 60 -8.48 7.35 0.51
N GLN A 61 -8.43 8.28 1.48
CA GLN A 61 -8.52 9.72 1.21
C GLN A 61 -7.37 10.25 0.33
N LEU A 62 -6.20 9.63 0.41
CA LEU A 62 -5.00 10.03 -0.33
C LEU A 62 -4.75 9.18 -1.59
N ASN A 63 -5.72 8.35 -1.99
CA ASN A 63 -5.64 7.45 -3.15
C ASN A 63 -4.39 6.56 -3.17
N VAL A 64 -3.96 6.08 -2.00
CA VAL A 64 -2.75 5.25 -1.89
C VAL A 64 -3.01 3.84 -2.42
N LEU A 65 -4.26 3.36 -2.42
CA LEU A 65 -4.61 2.04 -2.96
C LEU A 65 -4.45 2.03 -4.48
N GLU A 66 -4.91 3.09 -5.14
CA GLU A 66 -4.72 3.33 -6.57
C GLU A 66 -3.23 3.41 -6.90
N LEU A 67 -2.46 4.15 -6.09
CA LEU A 67 -1.00 4.22 -6.24
C LEU A 67 -0.34 2.83 -6.19
N PHE A 68 -0.78 1.95 -5.29
CA PHE A 68 -0.24 0.59 -5.23
C PHE A 68 -0.59 -0.23 -6.48
N VAL A 69 -1.80 -0.06 -7.03
CA VAL A 69 -2.22 -0.73 -8.27
C VAL A 69 -1.39 -0.22 -9.46
N ASP A 70 -1.16 1.08 -9.56
CA ASP A 70 -0.32 1.67 -10.61
C ASP A 70 1.10 1.10 -10.58
N CYS A 71 1.67 0.93 -9.37
CA CYS A 71 3.00 0.36 -9.17
C CYS A 71 3.13 -1.09 -9.66
N LEU A 72 2.03 -1.83 -9.88
CA LEU A 72 2.08 -3.19 -10.43
C LEU A 72 2.51 -3.22 -11.90
N THR A 73 2.38 -2.09 -12.59
CA THR A 73 2.71 -1.94 -14.01
C THR A 73 4.11 -1.35 -14.25
N GLU A 74 4.80 -0.94 -13.18
CA GLU A 74 6.14 -0.38 -13.24
C GLU A 74 7.18 -1.45 -13.68
N PRO A 75 8.25 -1.05 -14.40
CA PRO A 75 9.32 -1.96 -14.77
C PRO A 75 10.22 -2.33 -13.57
N ASN A 76 10.22 -1.52 -12.51
CA ASN A 76 11.00 -1.78 -11.31
C ASN A 76 10.32 -2.84 -10.43
N GLU A 77 10.95 -4.01 -10.31
CA GLU A 77 10.41 -5.17 -9.59
C GLU A 77 10.14 -4.90 -8.10
N LYS A 78 10.93 -4.04 -7.46
CA LYS A 78 10.72 -3.70 -6.05
C LYS A 78 9.49 -2.82 -5.85
N LEU A 79 9.19 -1.92 -6.80
CA LEU A 79 7.96 -1.14 -6.75
C LEU A 79 6.74 -2.05 -6.88
N VAL A 80 6.80 -3.05 -7.76
CA VAL A 80 5.77 -4.09 -7.88
C VAL A 80 5.64 -4.86 -6.56
N GLU A 81 6.74 -5.30 -5.96
CA GLU A 81 6.74 -6.05 -4.69
C GLU A 81 6.10 -5.26 -3.55
N PHE A 82 6.51 -4.00 -3.35
CA PHE A 82 5.93 -3.14 -2.32
C PHE A 82 4.48 -2.77 -2.62
N GLY A 83 4.11 -2.61 -3.90
CA GLY A 83 2.74 -2.38 -4.34
C GLY A 83 1.82 -3.54 -3.95
N ILE A 84 2.18 -4.77 -4.32
CA ILE A 84 1.42 -5.97 -3.91
C ILE A 84 1.39 -6.10 -2.39
N GLY A 85 2.52 -5.88 -1.71
CA GLY A 85 2.58 -5.92 -0.25
C GLY A 85 1.61 -4.93 0.42
N GLY A 86 1.53 -3.69 -0.10
CA GLY A 86 0.58 -2.67 0.36
C GLY A 86 -0.88 -3.06 0.11
N ILE A 87 -1.19 -3.63 -1.06
CA ILE A 87 -2.52 -4.17 -1.38
C ILE A 87 -2.89 -5.31 -0.44
N CYS A 88 -2.01 -6.28 -0.22
CA CYS A 88 -2.26 -7.40 0.68
C CYS A 88 -2.49 -6.94 2.13
N ASN A 89 -1.73 -5.95 2.59
CA ASN A 89 -1.89 -5.41 3.95
C ASN A 89 -3.23 -4.65 4.13
N SER A 90 -3.76 -4.06 3.06
CA SER A 90 -4.98 -3.24 3.10
C SER A 90 -6.26 -4.00 2.76
N CYS A 91 -6.21 -5.05 1.93
CA CYS A 91 -7.38 -5.81 1.47
C CYS A 91 -8.05 -6.69 2.55
N VAL A 92 -7.51 -6.72 3.77
CA VAL A 92 -8.25 -7.25 4.93
C VAL A 92 -9.54 -6.46 5.22
N ASP A 93 -9.61 -5.20 4.78
CA ASP A 93 -10.80 -4.36 4.86
C ASP A 93 -11.60 -4.42 3.54
N PRO A 94 -12.90 -4.77 3.57
CA PRO A 94 -13.72 -4.89 2.36
C PRO A 94 -13.84 -3.60 1.53
N ALA A 95 -13.73 -2.42 2.14
CA ALA A 95 -13.78 -1.18 1.38
C ALA A 95 -12.49 -0.98 0.57
N ASN A 96 -11.34 -1.42 1.10
CA ASN A 96 -10.07 -1.39 0.37
C ASN A 96 -10.05 -2.40 -0.78
N SER A 97 -10.56 -3.62 -0.55
CA SER A 97 -10.62 -4.64 -1.61
C SER A 97 -11.54 -4.23 -2.76
N ALA A 98 -12.66 -3.56 -2.45
CA ALA A 98 -13.55 -3.00 -3.46
C ALA A 98 -12.85 -1.94 -4.34
N ILE A 99 -12.03 -1.07 -3.74
CA ILE A 99 -11.24 -0.07 -4.48
C ILE A 99 -10.24 -0.77 -5.40
N VAL A 100 -9.43 -1.69 -4.87
CA VAL A 100 -8.43 -2.43 -5.67
C VAL A 100 -9.09 -3.17 -6.85
N THR A 101 -10.25 -3.76 -6.62
CA THR A 101 -11.02 -4.46 -7.67
C THR A 101 -11.53 -3.48 -8.73
N THR A 102 -12.07 -2.34 -8.30
CA THR A 102 -12.60 -1.29 -9.20
C THR A 102 -11.51 -0.71 -10.09
N PHE A 103 -10.29 -0.57 -9.58
CA PHE A 103 -9.14 -0.06 -10.32
C PHE A 103 -8.39 -1.12 -11.13
N GLY A 104 -8.96 -2.33 -11.30
CA GLY A 104 -8.36 -3.36 -12.15
C GLY A 104 -7.12 -4.01 -11.55
N GLY A 105 -6.97 -4.00 -10.21
CA GLY A 105 -5.86 -4.65 -9.53
C GLY A 105 -5.86 -6.17 -9.68
N ILE A 106 -7.02 -6.82 -9.80
CA ILE A 106 -7.13 -8.30 -9.84
C ILE A 106 -6.37 -8.92 -11.04
N PRO A 107 -6.60 -8.49 -12.30
CA PRO A 107 -5.81 -8.99 -13.44
C PRO A 107 -4.30 -8.77 -13.29
N LEU A 108 -3.90 -7.60 -12.77
CA LEU A 108 -2.49 -7.26 -12.59
C LEU A 108 -1.83 -8.14 -11.52
N ILE A 109 -2.52 -8.42 -10.41
CA ILE A 109 -2.04 -9.32 -9.36
C ILE A 109 -1.89 -10.74 -9.93
N ILE A 110 -2.87 -11.25 -10.68
CA ILE A 110 -2.79 -12.57 -11.33
C ILE A 110 -1.59 -12.64 -12.29
N GLN A 111 -1.38 -11.59 -13.10
CA GLN A 111 -0.25 -11.49 -14.00
C GLN A 111 1.09 -11.50 -13.24
N CYS A 112 1.17 -10.79 -12.10
CA CYS A 112 2.38 -10.78 -11.26
C CYS A 112 2.70 -12.18 -10.73
N LEU A 113 1.69 -12.94 -10.31
CA LEU A 113 1.84 -14.29 -9.76
C LEU A 113 2.14 -15.36 -10.81
N SER A 114 1.73 -15.11 -12.06
CA SER A 114 1.92 -16.06 -13.18
C SER A 114 3.31 -15.94 -13.85
N SER A 115 4.09 -14.92 -13.51
CA SER A 115 5.38 -14.64 -14.13
C SER A 115 6.51 -15.48 -13.49
N PRO A 116 7.21 -16.34 -14.24
CA PRO A 116 8.27 -17.21 -13.70
C PRO A 116 9.54 -16.46 -13.26
N VAL A 117 9.72 -15.21 -13.70
CA VAL A 117 10.83 -14.32 -13.29
C VAL A 117 10.53 -13.62 -11.96
N ARG A 118 9.24 -13.46 -11.64
CA ARG A 118 8.78 -12.75 -10.44
C ARG A 118 8.80 -13.75 -9.30
N ASN A 119 9.97 -13.90 -8.68
CA ASN A 119 10.14 -14.71 -7.47
C ASN A 119 9.46 -14.04 -6.25
N THR A 120 8.25 -13.49 -6.43
CA THR A 120 7.41 -12.84 -5.43
C THR A 120 6.71 -13.88 -4.54
N VAL A 121 7.37 -15.02 -4.32
CA VAL A 121 6.86 -16.22 -3.64
C VAL A 121 6.83 -16.04 -2.11
N SER A 122 7.23 -14.87 -1.60
CA SER A 122 7.09 -14.51 -0.17
C SER A 122 5.92 -13.57 0.13
N ILE A 123 5.02 -13.31 -0.82
CA ILE A 123 3.76 -12.62 -0.50
C ILE A 123 2.78 -13.67 -0.03
N ARG A 124 2.61 -13.75 1.31
CA ARG A 124 1.62 -14.56 2.05
C ARG A 124 0.49 -15.05 1.14
N ALA A 125 0.64 -16.27 0.65
CA ALA A 125 -0.36 -17.05 -0.08
C ALA A 125 -1.61 -17.38 0.75
N PHE A 126 -1.88 -16.61 1.81
CA PHE A 126 -3.02 -16.79 2.71
C PHE A 126 -4.19 -15.84 2.37
N LEU A 127 -3.95 -14.71 1.70
CA LEU A 127 -4.98 -13.69 1.43
C LEU A 127 -5.69 -13.82 0.06
N LEU A 128 -5.16 -14.61 -0.87
CA LEU A 128 -5.86 -14.90 -2.13
C LEU A 128 -7.08 -15.81 -1.93
N VAL A 129 -7.12 -16.60 -0.85
CA VAL A 129 -8.27 -17.46 -0.54
C VAL A 129 -9.47 -16.63 -0.09
N ASP A 130 -9.26 -15.46 0.53
CA ASP A 130 -10.34 -14.60 1.03
C ASP A 130 -10.86 -13.60 -0.03
N ILE A 131 -9.99 -13.11 -0.93
CA ILE A 131 -10.39 -12.13 -1.97
C ILE A 131 -11.24 -12.78 -3.08
N VAL A 132 -11.05 -14.07 -3.37
CA VAL A 132 -11.79 -14.78 -4.44
C VAL A 132 -13.05 -15.50 -3.92
N SER A 133 -13.32 -15.44 -2.60
CA SER A 133 -14.47 -16.12 -1.97
C SER A 133 -15.67 -15.20 -1.69
N LEU A 134 -15.72 -13.99 -2.29
CA LEU A 134 -16.88 -13.08 -2.32
C LEU A 134 -17.43 -12.98 -3.75
#